data_AF-A0A2N9M5J5-F1
#
_entry.id   AF-A0A2N9M5J5-F1
#
_cell.length_a   1.000
_cell.length_b   1.000
_cell.length_c   1.000
_cell.angle_alpha   90.00
_cell.angle_beta   90.00
_cell.angle_gamma   90.00
#
_symmetry.space_group_name_H-M   'P 1'
#
loop_
_entity.id
_entity.type
_entity.pdbx_description
1 polymer ?
#
loop_
_entity_poly.entity_id
_entity_poly.type
_entity_poly.pdbx_seq_one_letter_code
_entity_poly.pdbx_strand_id
1 'polypeptide(L)'
;MGSKKKIAQLLIAISAGLLLAIVGYPVHAQEAAKTGRPAAGFNIPQSETPWSWDVVAMDDAVPTKAYATPKQARKILVLCKAAGFVHSSIPLAAATIKELGDRTRAWSTTITYDPAEITVQNLQQYDLVFLDSTTGEFLDDPNNEELTTDRRQALLNFIRSGKGLAGVHAAVDSYHTSPSISGRGRGAEAAKGAPAVPPDPAKRRAAMAAAESFVPTGTWPDYNKMIGGFFKWHWSYPQVVTVKIDDTKSPLTQMFHGREFVIHDETYTMAQDSYSLKNVHELTSIDYSKMSQEDKDKEPAASRRTDGDYGLSWIRREGKGRVFIEVLGHDEHMYEMPVYLEHLLAGTQYALGDLPADDAPTEQ
;
A
#
# COMPACT_ATOMS: atom_id res chain seq x y z
N MET A 1 -32.42 -15.47 68.73
CA MET A 1 -31.49 -16.49 68.20
C MET A 1 -32.00 -16.85 66.81
N GLY A 2 -31.49 -16.24 65.74
CA GLY A 2 -30.27 -16.68 65.04
C GLY A 2 -30.66 -17.81 64.09
N SER A 3 -30.78 -17.62 62.78
CA SER A 3 -29.60 -17.56 61.90
C SER A 3 -30.03 -17.19 60.47
N LYS A 4 -29.46 -16.10 59.95
CA LYS A 4 -29.34 -15.80 58.52
C LYS A 4 -28.30 -16.75 57.91
N LYS A 5 -28.64 -17.53 56.87
CA LYS A 5 -27.67 -18.06 55.88
C LYS A 5 -28.37 -18.16 54.52
N LYS A 6 -28.22 -17.12 53.70
CA LYS A 6 -27.29 -17.03 52.55
C LYS A 6 -27.78 -17.84 51.34
N ILE A 7 -28.52 -17.14 50.47
CA ILE A 7 -28.68 -17.45 49.06
C ILE A 7 -27.28 -17.39 48.45
N ALA A 8 -26.72 -18.54 48.07
CA ALA A 8 -25.53 -18.59 47.25
C ALA A 8 -25.98 -18.58 45.78
N GLN A 9 -25.83 -17.42 45.14
CA GLN A 9 -25.83 -17.32 43.68
C GLN A 9 -24.63 -18.14 43.17
N LEU A 10 -24.92 -19.26 42.50
CA LEU A 10 -23.92 -19.97 41.72
C LEU A 10 -23.74 -19.21 40.40
N LEU A 11 -22.93 -18.15 40.44
CA LEU A 11 -22.29 -17.60 39.24
C LEU A 11 -21.25 -18.63 38.79
N ILE A 12 -21.64 -19.48 37.83
CA ILE A 12 -20.66 -20.22 37.04
C ILE A 12 -19.98 -19.17 36.17
N ALA A 13 -18.84 -18.67 36.63
CA ALA A 13 -17.87 -18.01 35.79
C ALA A 13 -17.35 -19.06 34.80
N ILE A 14 -17.97 -19.16 33.63
CA ILE A 14 -17.31 -19.73 32.46
C ILE A 14 -16.24 -18.71 32.10
N SER A 15 -15.05 -18.92 32.64
CA SER A 15 -13.82 -18.32 32.12
C SER A 15 -13.59 -18.90 30.74
N ALA A 16 -14.33 -18.41 29.74
CA ALA A 16 -13.96 -18.52 28.36
C ALA A 16 -12.70 -17.66 28.20
N GLY A 17 -11.56 -18.22 28.56
CA GLY A 17 -10.28 -17.77 28.06
C GLY A 17 -10.41 -17.82 26.54
N LEU A 18 -10.65 -16.66 25.95
CA LEU A 18 -10.66 -16.47 24.52
C LEU A 18 -9.28 -16.89 24.04
N LEU A 19 -9.18 -18.14 23.59
CA LEU A 19 -8.11 -18.54 22.69
C LEU A 19 -8.21 -17.52 21.56
N LEU A 20 -7.27 -16.57 21.50
CA LEU A 20 -7.03 -15.79 20.31
C LEU A 20 -6.67 -16.81 19.23
N ALA A 21 -7.70 -17.33 18.58
CA ALA A 21 -7.54 -18.06 17.36
C ALA A 21 -6.84 -17.08 16.42
N ILE A 22 -5.72 -17.54 15.88
CA ILE A 22 -5.04 -16.91 14.77
C ILE A 22 -5.99 -17.10 13.57
N VAL A 23 -7.07 -16.31 13.53
CA VAL A 23 -8.12 -16.43 12.50
C VAL A 23 -7.71 -15.74 11.20
N GLY A 24 -6.70 -14.85 11.23
CA GLY A 24 -6.28 -14.09 10.04
C GLY A 24 -5.48 -14.87 8.98
N TYR A 25 -4.82 -15.98 9.32
CA TYR A 25 -3.95 -16.70 8.36
C TYR A 25 -4.60 -17.89 7.63
N PRO A 26 -5.41 -18.76 8.27
CA PRO A 26 -5.94 -19.93 7.58
C PRO A 26 -7.22 -19.67 6.77
N VAL A 27 -7.97 -18.59 7.03
CA VAL A 27 -9.26 -18.35 6.38
C VAL A 27 -9.10 -17.89 4.93
N HIS A 28 -8.25 -16.90 4.66
CA HIS A 28 -8.06 -16.37 3.29
C HIS A 28 -7.42 -17.38 2.33
N ALA A 29 -6.46 -18.19 2.79
CA ALA A 29 -5.85 -19.23 1.95
C ALA A 29 -6.84 -20.39 1.63
N GLN A 30 -7.74 -20.72 2.56
CA GLN A 30 -8.75 -21.77 2.35
C GLN A 30 -9.94 -21.31 1.51
N GLU A 31 -10.30 -20.03 1.56
CA GLU A 31 -11.33 -19.44 0.68
C GLU A 31 -10.81 -19.25 -0.74
N ALA A 32 -9.59 -18.71 -0.91
CA ALA A 32 -8.92 -18.57 -2.21
C ALA A 32 -8.89 -19.89 -3.01
N ALA A 33 -8.53 -21.00 -2.34
CA ALA A 33 -8.49 -22.33 -2.95
C ALA A 33 -9.88 -22.86 -3.37
N LYS A 34 -10.97 -22.33 -2.82
CA LYS A 34 -12.35 -22.74 -3.15
C LYS A 34 -13.02 -21.84 -4.19
N THR A 35 -12.67 -20.56 -4.22
CA THR A 35 -13.32 -19.54 -5.06
C THR A 35 -12.52 -19.19 -6.31
N GLY A 36 -11.23 -19.53 -6.34
CA GLY A 36 -10.30 -19.10 -7.38
C GLY A 36 -9.82 -17.65 -7.22
N ARG A 37 -10.13 -16.99 -6.09
CA ARG A 37 -9.61 -15.65 -5.77
C ARG A 37 -8.10 -15.73 -5.44
N PRO A 38 -7.29 -14.74 -5.85
CA PRO A 38 -5.89 -14.68 -5.45
C PRO A 38 -5.70 -14.77 -3.93
N ALA A 39 -4.64 -15.46 -3.50
CA ALA A 39 -4.27 -15.50 -2.08
C ALA A 39 -3.35 -14.31 -1.74
N ALA A 40 -3.45 -13.83 -0.50
CA ALA A 40 -2.54 -12.84 0.07
C ALA A 40 -1.66 -13.46 1.17
N GLY A 41 -0.39 -13.07 1.26
CA GLY A 41 0.52 -13.63 2.27
C GLY A 41 2.02 -13.48 1.97
N PHE A 42 2.84 -13.88 2.95
CA PHE A 42 4.30 -14.00 2.76
C PHE A 42 4.67 -15.39 2.24
N ASN A 43 5.70 -15.47 1.39
CA ASN A 43 6.24 -16.73 0.86
C ASN A 43 5.21 -17.58 0.10
N ILE A 44 4.27 -16.94 -0.59
CA ILE A 44 3.31 -17.60 -1.47
C ILE A 44 3.62 -17.27 -2.93
N PRO A 45 3.23 -18.12 -3.89
CA PRO A 45 3.23 -17.74 -5.29
C PRO A 45 2.35 -16.51 -5.51
N GLN A 46 2.85 -15.56 -6.28
CA GLN A 46 2.10 -14.37 -6.64
C GLN A 46 1.19 -14.66 -7.83
N SER A 47 -0.12 -14.40 -7.67
CA SER A 47 -1.08 -14.56 -8.75
C SER A 47 -0.93 -13.42 -9.76
N GLU A 48 -0.98 -13.75 -11.05
CA GLU A 48 -0.99 -12.78 -12.13
C GLU A 48 -2.39 -12.60 -12.76
N THR A 49 -3.39 -13.32 -12.24
CA THR A 49 -4.75 -13.31 -12.78
C THR A 49 -5.72 -12.82 -11.71
N PRO A 50 -6.54 -11.78 -11.98
CA PRO A 50 -7.54 -11.30 -11.04
C PRO A 50 -8.71 -12.26 -10.98
N TRP A 51 -9.50 -12.17 -9.91
CA TRP A 51 -10.75 -12.90 -9.83
C TRP A 51 -11.78 -12.25 -10.77
N SER A 52 -12.50 -13.05 -11.56
CA SER A 52 -13.34 -12.53 -12.65
C SER A 52 -14.51 -11.68 -12.17
N TRP A 53 -15.03 -11.91 -10.96
CA TRP A 53 -16.13 -11.12 -10.40
C TRP A 53 -15.68 -9.70 -10.05
N ASP A 54 -14.49 -9.57 -9.47
CA ASP A 54 -13.92 -8.26 -9.17
C ASP A 54 -13.60 -7.49 -10.46
N VAL A 55 -13.20 -8.18 -11.53
CA VAL A 55 -13.03 -7.55 -12.86
C VAL A 55 -14.34 -6.97 -13.38
N VAL A 56 -15.47 -7.68 -13.24
CA VAL A 56 -16.78 -7.16 -13.68
C VAL A 56 -17.16 -5.92 -12.90
N ALA A 57 -16.98 -5.92 -11.57
CA ALA A 57 -17.30 -4.77 -10.74
C ALA A 57 -16.38 -3.57 -11.03
N MET A 58 -15.09 -3.82 -11.25
CA MET A 58 -14.12 -2.82 -11.71
C MET A 58 -14.51 -2.25 -13.09
N ASP A 59 -14.86 -3.11 -14.04
CA ASP A 59 -15.31 -2.72 -15.37
C ASP A 59 -16.54 -1.80 -15.34
N ASP A 60 -17.47 -2.01 -14.42
CA ASP A 60 -18.63 -1.14 -14.25
C ASP A 60 -18.26 0.24 -13.64
N ALA A 61 -17.16 0.31 -12.89
CA ALA A 61 -16.70 1.52 -12.22
C ALA A 61 -15.72 2.37 -13.05
N VAL A 62 -15.00 1.79 -14.03
CA VAL A 62 -14.00 2.52 -14.80
C VAL A 62 -14.62 3.67 -15.61
N PRO A 63 -14.12 4.91 -15.46
CA PRO A 63 -14.61 6.05 -16.24
C PRO A 63 -14.30 5.90 -17.73
N THR A 64 -15.20 6.42 -18.58
CA THR A 64 -15.04 6.38 -20.04
C THR A 64 -14.30 7.59 -20.61
N LYS A 65 -13.93 8.56 -19.78
CA LYS A 65 -13.31 9.82 -20.22
C LYS A 65 -12.13 10.19 -19.32
N ALA A 66 -11.02 10.55 -19.95
CA ALA A 66 -9.85 11.12 -19.27
C ALA A 66 -10.12 12.53 -18.76
N TYR A 67 -9.44 12.93 -17.68
CA TYR A 67 -9.46 14.31 -17.17
C TYR A 67 -8.66 15.27 -18.06
N ALA A 68 -7.60 14.76 -18.70
CA ALA A 68 -6.82 15.48 -19.69
C ALA A 68 -6.69 14.68 -21.00
N THR A 69 -6.65 15.36 -22.14
CA THR A 69 -6.22 14.72 -23.39
C THR A 69 -4.72 14.47 -23.31
N PRO A 70 -4.23 13.25 -23.60
CA PRO A 70 -2.79 12.97 -23.64
C PRO A 70 -2.08 13.89 -24.64
N LYS A 71 -0.96 14.48 -24.23
CA LYS A 71 -0.15 15.38 -25.08
C LYS A 71 0.59 14.62 -26.19
N GLN A 72 0.78 13.32 -25.98
CA GLN A 72 1.37 12.37 -26.93
C GLN A 72 0.82 10.98 -26.61
N ALA A 73 1.07 9.99 -27.48
CA ALA A 73 0.79 8.60 -27.15
C ALA A 73 1.63 8.19 -25.92
N ARG A 74 0.96 7.73 -24.86
CA ARG A 74 1.60 7.37 -23.58
C ARG A 74 1.75 5.87 -23.44
N LYS A 75 2.91 5.43 -22.93
CA LYS A 75 3.16 4.03 -22.57
C LYS A 75 3.48 3.89 -21.10
N ILE A 76 2.77 3.02 -20.39
CA ILE A 76 2.99 2.74 -18.97
C ILE A 76 3.54 1.32 -18.80
N LEU A 77 4.55 1.16 -17.94
CA LEU A 77 4.98 -0.13 -17.42
C LEU A 77 4.43 -0.31 -16.01
N VAL A 78 3.51 -1.25 -15.80
CA VAL A 78 3.02 -1.63 -14.47
C VAL A 78 3.91 -2.74 -13.93
N LEU A 79 4.66 -2.45 -12.87
CA LEU A 79 5.50 -3.41 -12.17
C LEU A 79 4.78 -3.90 -10.91
N CYS A 80 4.49 -5.20 -10.89
CA CYS A 80 3.68 -5.84 -9.86
C CYS A 80 4.53 -6.58 -8.81
N LYS A 81 5.86 -6.58 -8.92
CA LYS A 81 6.72 -7.48 -8.15
C LYS A 81 6.63 -7.24 -6.64
N ALA A 82 6.14 -8.23 -5.90
CA ALA A 82 6.26 -8.30 -4.45
C ALA A 82 7.47 -9.18 -4.05
N ALA A 83 8.37 -8.64 -3.24
CA ALA A 83 9.47 -9.38 -2.58
C ALA A 83 9.19 -9.63 -1.09
N GLY A 84 8.15 -9.00 -0.52
CA GLY A 84 7.67 -9.19 0.84
C GLY A 84 6.29 -9.87 0.89
N PHE A 85 5.31 -9.15 1.41
CA PHE A 85 3.91 -9.59 1.42
C PHE A 85 3.35 -9.50 0.00
N VAL A 86 2.67 -10.55 -0.44
CA VAL A 86 1.92 -10.58 -1.70
C VAL A 86 0.47 -10.22 -1.39
N HIS A 87 -0.04 -9.14 -1.97
CA HIS A 87 -1.44 -8.75 -1.87
C HIS A 87 -2.29 -9.47 -2.92
N SER A 88 -3.53 -9.85 -2.57
CA SER A 88 -4.46 -10.48 -3.51
C SER A 88 -4.98 -9.51 -4.57
N SER A 89 -4.97 -8.20 -4.26
CA SER A 89 -5.45 -7.14 -5.15
C SER A 89 -4.53 -6.83 -6.33
N ILE A 90 -3.23 -7.18 -6.28
CA ILE A 90 -2.24 -6.85 -7.33
C ILE A 90 -2.75 -7.14 -8.74
N PRO A 91 -3.19 -8.36 -9.09
CA PRO A 91 -3.63 -8.60 -10.46
C PRO A 91 -4.88 -7.80 -10.87
N LEU A 92 -5.74 -7.40 -9.92
CA LEU A 92 -6.90 -6.54 -10.20
C LEU A 92 -6.48 -5.08 -10.37
N ALA A 93 -5.55 -4.60 -9.55
CA ALA A 93 -4.96 -3.27 -9.66
C ALA A 93 -4.25 -3.08 -11.01
N ALA A 94 -3.43 -4.04 -11.42
CA ALA A 94 -2.78 -4.04 -12.74
C ALA A 94 -3.80 -4.01 -13.89
N ALA A 95 -4.87 -4.83 -13.79
CA ALA A 95 -5.95 -4.84 -14.77
C ALA A 95 -6.69 -3.48 -14.80
N THR A 96 -6.92 -2.87 -13.63
CA THR A 96 -7.55 -1.54 -13.51
C THR A 96 -6.73 -0.48 -14.23
N ILE A 97 -5.42 -0.40 -14.01
CA ILE A 97 -4.56 0.60 -14.68
C ILE A 97 -4.56 0.40 -16.19
N LYS A 98 -4.60 -0.85 -16.66
CA LYS A 98 -4.78 -1.14 -18.08
C LYS A 98 -6.14 -0.64 -18.58
N GLU A 99 -7.23 -0.95 -17.89
CA GLU A 99 -8.58 -0.62 -18.33
C GLU A 99 -8.85 0.90 -18.31
N LEU A 100 -8.34 1.62 -17.31
CA LEU A 100 -8.35 3.08 -17.27
C LEU A 100 -7.67 3.66 -18.52
N GLY A 101 -6.52 3.11 -18.93
CA GLY A 101 -5.81 3.52 -20.14
C GLY A 101 -6.61 3.25 -21.42
N ASP A 102 -7.13 2.03 -21.57
CA ASP A 102 -7.82 1.57 -22.77
C ASP A 102 -9.17 2.28 -22.97
N ARG A 103 -10.00 2.37 -21.91
CA ARG A 103 -11.34 3.00 -21.99
C ARG A 103 -11.29 4.48 -22.24
N THR A 104 -10.35 5.16 -21.59
CA THR A 104 -10.21 6.62 -21.71
C THR A 104 -9.30 7.03 -22.87
N ARG A 105 -8.57 6.07 -23.44
CA ARG A 105 -7.48 6.25 -24.42
C ARG A 105 -6.35 7.13 -23.89
N ALA A 106 -6.14 7.13 -22.57
CA ALA A 106 -5.13 7.97 -21.94
C ALA A 106 -3.71 7.41 -22.12
N TRP A 107 -3.56 6.09 -22.18
CA TRP A 107 -2.27 5.40 -22.38
C TRP A 107 -2.47 3.96 -22.86
N SER A 108 -1.38 3.32 -23.26
CA SER A 108 -1.28 1.85 -23.39
C SER A 108 -0.42 1.27 -22.28
N THR A 109 -0.73 0.05 -21.85
CA THR A 109 -0.10 -0.59 -20.68
C THR A 109 0.65 -1.86 -21.04
N THR A 110 1.86 -2.01 -20.50
CA THR A 110 2.56 -3.29 -20.35
C THR A 110 2.55 -3.66 -18.87
N ILE A 111 2.09 -4.87 -18.53
CA ILE A 111 2.11 -5.40 -17.15
C ILE A 111 3.27 -6.39 -17.04
N THR A 112 4.05 -6.30 -15.96
CA THR A 112 5.12 -7.26 -15.65
C THR A 112 5.21 -7.55 -14.16
N TYR A 113 5.62 -8.77 -13.85
CA TYR A 113 5.97 -9.24 -12.51
C TYR A 113 7.49 -9.46 -12.37
N ASP A 114 8.25 -9.25 -13.45
CA ASP A 114 9.69 -9.49 -13.51
C ASP A 114 10.48 -8.18 -13.33
N PRO A 115 11.27 -8.02 -12.25
CA PRO A 115 12.12 -6.86 -12.06
C PRO A 115 13.24 -6.74 -13.11
N ALA A 116 13.51 -7.79 -13.90
CA ALA A 116 14.46 -7.72 -15.02
C ALA A 116 14.02 -6.76 -16.13
N GLU A 117 12.74 -6.38 -16.19
CA GLU A 117 12.26 -5.36 -17.12
C GLU A 117 12.75 -3.95 -16.77
N ILE A 118 13.27 -3.72 -15.56
CA ILE A 118 13.79 -2.43 -15.11
C ILE A 118 15.24 -2.27 -15.55
N THR A 119 15.42 -1.90 -16.82
CA THR A 119 16.73 -1.57 -17.41
C THR A 119 16.69 -0.23 -18.13
N VAL A 120 17.83 0.43 -18.29
CA VAL A 120 17.91 1.70 -19.03
C VAL A 120 17.37 1.55 -20.45
N GLN A 121 17.69 0.44 -21.13
CA GLN A 121 17.28 0.18 -22.50
C GLN A 121 15.77 -0.05 -22.59
N ASN A 122 15.21 -0.91 -21.73
CA ASN A 122 13.77 -1.20 -21.78
C ASN A 122 12.94 0.02 -21.36
N LEU A 123 13.39 0.79 -20.37
CA LEU A 123 12.65 1.95 -19.89
C LEU A 123 12.52 3.09 -20.91
N GLN A 124 13.37 3.16 -21.94
CA GLN A 124 13.31 4.21 -22.97
C GLN A 124 11.96 4.29 -23.70
N GLN A 125 11.23 3.18 -23.80
CA GLN A 125 9.95 3.15 -24.49
C GLN A 125 8.78 3.62 -23.63
N TYR A 126 8.96 3.76 -22.32
CA TYR A 126 7.89 4.09 -21.38
C TYR A 126 7.90 5.57 -21.00
N ASP A 127 6.73 6.05 -20.58
CA ASP A 127 6.52 7.40 -20.06
C ASP A 127 6.31 7.42 -18.55
N LEU A 128 5.88 6.29 -17.99
CA LEU A 128 5.66 6.12 -16.57
C LEU A 128 5.91 4.67 -16.15
N VAL A 129 6.46 4.50 -14.95
CA VAL A 129 6.45 3.22 -14.22
C VAL A 129 5.38 3.32 -13.14
N PHE A 130 4.45 2.36 -13.11
CA PHE A 130 3.41 2.24 -12.10
C PHE A 130 3.80 1.10 -11.15
N LEU A 131 4.01 1.41 -9.87
CA LEU A 131 4.34 0.42 -8.85
C LEU A 131 3.04 -0.12 -8.24
N ASP A 132 2.72 -1.35 -8.58
CA ASP A 132 1.49 -2.00 -8.12
C ASP A 132 1.78 -2.87 -6.89
N SER A 133 1.52 -2.28 -5.72
CA SER A 133 1.71 -2.90 -4.40
C SER A 133 3.03 -3.67 -4.28
N THR A 134 4.11 -3.09 -4.80
CA THR A 134 5.46 -3.66 -4.70
C THR A 134 5.89 -3.66 -3.25
N THR A 135 6.35 -4.78 -2.70
CA THR A 135 6.80 -4.87 -1.30
C THR A 135 8.25 -5.31 -1.18
N GLY A 136 8.91 -4.92 -0.09
CA GLY A 136 10.29 -5.31 0.21
C GLY A 136 11.31 -4.74 -0.79
N GLU A 137 12.44 -5.42 -0.96
CA GLU A 137 13.48 -5.02 -1.90
C GLU A 137 13.20 -5.51 -3.34
N PHE A 138 12.07 -5.10 -3.92
CA PHE A 138 11.51 -5.70 -5.14
C PHE A 138 12.38 -5.65 -6.42
N LEU A 139 13.36 -4.74 -6.50
CA LEU A 139 14.33 -4.71 -7.62
C LEU A 139 15.63 -5.48 -7.35
N ASP A 140 15.88 -5.85 -6.09
CA ASP A 140 17.15 -6.39 -5.69
C ASP A 140 17.29 -7.84 -6.14
N ASP A 141 18.51 -8.19 -6.52
CA ASP A 141 18.93 -9.57 -6.72
C ASP A 141 19.86 -9.98 -5.58
N PRO A 142 19.46 -10.93 -4.72
CA PRO A 142 20.26 -11.34 -3.55
C PRO A 142 21.58 -12.02 -3.94
N ASN A 143 21.73 -12.43 -5.20
CA ASN A 143 22.95 -13.07 -5.71
C ASN A 143 23.75 -12.14 -6.63
N ASN A 144 23.28 -10.92 -6.90
CA ASN A 144 23.92 -9.99 -7.83
C ASN A 144 23.71 -8.52 -7.41
N GLU A 145 24.69 -7.99 -6.67
CA GLU A 145 24.70 -6.60 -6.19
C GLU A 145 24.86 -5.58 -7.34
N GLU A 146 25.60 -5.92 -8.39
CA GLU A 146 25.75 -5.05 -9.57
C GLU A 146 24.41 -4.89 -10.29
N LEU A 147 23.69 -6.00 -10.52
CA LEU A 147 22.36 -5.97 -11.12
C LEU A 147 21.36 -5.20 -10.26
N THR A 148 21.44 -5.36 -8.95
CA THR A 148 20.65 -4.56 -7.99
C THR A 148 20.91 -3.07 -8.20
N THR A 149 22.18 -2.67 -8.21
CA THR A 149 22.59 -1.28 -8.40
C THR A 149 22.09 -0.73 -9.74
N ASP A 150 22.24 -1.50 -10.82
CA ASP A 150 21.82 -1.10 -12.16
C ASP A 150 20.31 -0.89 -12.27
N ARG A 151 19.49 -1.81 -11.76
CA ARG A 151 18.02 -1.69 -11.76
C ARG A 151 17.57 -0.48 -10.96
N ARG A 152 18.11 -0.33 -9.74
CA ARG A 152 17.83 0.80 -8.86
C ARG A 152 18.17 2.13 -9.54
N GLN A 153 19.35 2.22 -10.15
CA GLN A 153 19.80 3.43 -10.84
C GLN A 153 18.99 3.71 -12.12
N ALA A 154 18.59 2.68 -12.86
CA ALA A 154 17.74 2.81 -14.04
C ALA A 154 16.39 3.46 -13.69
N LEU A 155 15.74 3.00 -12.63
CA LEU A 155 14.47 3.59 -12.15
C LEU A 155 14.67 5.06 -11.72
N LEU A 156 15.66 5.35 -10.88
CA LEU A 156 15.92 6.71 -10.40
C LEU A 156 16.22 7.67 -11.56
N ASN A 157 17.05 7.25 -12.52
CA ASN A 157 17.40 8.07 -13.68
C ASN A 157 16.19 8.30 -14.59
N PHE A 158 15.36 7.27 -14.81
CA PHE A 158 14.15 7.38 -15.59
C PHE A 158 13.23 8.47 -15.03
N ILE A 159 12.93 8.42 -13.73
CA ILE A 159 12.08 9.42 -13.06
C ILE A 159 12.75 10.81 -13.07
N ARG A 160 13.99 10.92 -12.60
CA ARG A 160 14.72 12.20 -12.51
C ARG A 160 14.87 12.90 -13.87
N SER A 161 14.86 12.14 -14.97
CA SER A 161 14.93 12.67 -16.34
C SER A 161 13.66 13.41 -16.81
N GLY A 162 12.52 13.19 -16.15
CA GLY A 162 11.23 13.80 -16.54
C GLY A 162 10.07 12.83 -16.72
N LYS A 163 10.30 11.53 -16.51
CA LYS A 163 9.27 10.49 -16.62
C LYS A 163 8.47 10.36 -15.32
N GLY A 164 7.32 9.72 -15.42
CA GLY A 164 6.37 9.58 -14.31
C GLY A 164 6.64 8.38 -13.43
N LEU A 165 6.35 8.52 -12.13
CA LEU A 165 6.14 7.41 -11.21
C LEU A 165 4.73 7.53 -10.66
N ALA A 166 3.97 6.45 -10.69
CA ALA A 166 2.76 6.31 -9.89
C ALA A 166 2.90 5.06 -9.02
N GLY A 167 2.29 5.03 -7.84
CA GLY A 167 2.31 3.85 -6.99
C GLY A 167 1.02 3.73 -6.20
N VAL A 168 0.58 2.49 -5.99
CA VAL A 168 -0.60 2.18 -5.20
C VAL A 168 -0.24 1.30 -3.99
N HIS A 169 -0.95 1.54 -2.90
CA HIS A 169 -0.96 0.78 -1.67
C HIS A 169 0.44 0.43 -1.17
N ALA A 170 0.86 -0.81 -1.38
CA ALA A 170 2.11 -1.32 -0.84
C ALA A 170 3.37 -0.81 -1.53
N ALA A 171 3.25 0.01 -2.59
CA ALA A 171 4.38 0.73 -3.16
C ALA A 171 5.21 1.51 -2.10
N VAL A 172 4.60 1.91 -0.98
CA VAL A 172 5.31 2.55 0.15
C VAL A 172 5.86 1.56 1.19
N ASP A 173 5.46 0.28 1.16
CA ASP A 173 5.96 -0.84 1.98
C ASP A 173 7.19 -1.51 1.31
N SER A 174 8.08 -0.67 0.81
CA SER A 174 9.30 -1.06 0.11
C SER A 174 10.51 -0.32 0.66
N TYR A 175 11.64 -1.02 0.68
CA TYR A 175 12.94 -0.47 1.08
C TYR A 175 12.96 0.23 2.46
N HIS A 176 12.50 -0.48 3.48
CA HIS A 176 12.66 -0.10 4.88
C HIS A 176 12.91 -1.33 5.74
N THR A 177 13.43 -1.11 6.94
CA THR A 177 13.54 -2.17 7.93
C THR A 177 12.16 -2.52 8.49
N SER A 178 11.98 -3.77 8.89
CA SER A 178 10.76 -4.27 9.52
C SER A 178 11.14 -4.93 10.84
N PRO A 179 10.31 -4.84 11.91
CA PRO A 179 10.63 -5.54 13.14
C PRO A 179 10.69 -7.03 12.84
N SER A 180 11.80 -7.68 13.20
CA SER A 180 11.94 -9.13 13.09
C SER A 180 11.05 -9.81 14.14
N ILE A 181 9.73 -9.78 13.91
CA ILE A 181 8.83 -10.69 14.58
C ILE A 181 9.21 -12.05 14.03
N SER A 182 9.95 -12.83 14.81
CA SER A 182 10.22 -14.25 14.57
C SER A 182 8.96 -14.92 13.98
N GLY A 183 8.91 -15.02 12.64
CA GLY A 183 7.74 -15.49 11.89
C GLY A 183 7.14 -14.61 10.78
N ARG A 184 7.47 -13.32 10.58
CA ARG A 184 6.84 -12.49 9.52
C ARG A 184 7.73 -12.02 8.35
N GLY A 185 9.02 -12.26 8.40
CA GLY A 185 9.92 -11.98 7.27
C GLY A 185 11.18 -12.79 7.48
N ARG A 186 11.24 -13.96 6.85
CA ARG A 186 12.48 -14.72 6.80
C ARG A 186 13.36 -14.05 5.77
N GLY A 187 14.23 -13.13 6.20
CA GLY A 187 15.45 -12.83 5.46
C GLY A 187 16.19 -14.13 5.15
N ALA A 188 17.03 -14.11 4.12
CA ALA A 188 17.66 -15.23 3.40
C ALA A 188 18.15 -16.47 4.17
N GLU A 189 18.22 -16.47 5.50
CA GLU A 189 18.68 -17.61 6.30
C GLU A 189 17.67 -18.75 6.51
N ALA A 190 16.37 -18.54 6.25
CA ALA A 190 15.38 -19.52 6.69
C ALA A 190 14.66 -20.31 5.58
N ALA A 191 15.38 -20.53 4.49
CA ALA A 191 15.17 -21.62 3.53
C ALA A 191 15.55 -23.03 4.08
N LYS A 192 15.97 -23.16 5.34
CA LYS A 192 16.40 -24.44 5.94
C LYS A 192 15.37 -25.05 6.90
N GLY A 193 14.20 -25.44 6.37
CA GLY A 193 13.39 -26.55 6.92
C GLY A 193 13.04 -26.60 8.42
N ALA A 194 13.14 -25.50 9.17
CA ALA A 194 12.90 -25.54 10.62
C ALA A 194 11.39 -25.68 10.91
N PRO A 195 10.98 -26.63 11.76
CA PRO A 195 9.58 -26.80 12.13
C PRO A 195 9.06 -25.54 12.84
N ALA A 196 7.81 -25.18 12.54
CA ALA A 196 7.09 -24.09 13.19
C ALA A 196 6.70 -24.48 14.62
N VAL A 197 7.67 -24.51 15.54
CA VAL A 197 7.38 -24.52 16.98
C VAL A 197 6.96 -23.09 17.35
N PRO A 198 5.75 -22.87 17.90
CA PRO A 198 5.36 -21.56 18.39
C PRO A 198 6.41 -21.07 19.40
N PRO A 199 6.94 -19.85 19.29
CA PRO A 199 7.91 -19.36 20.24
C PRO A 199 7.30 -19.39 21.66
N ASP A 200 8.13 -19.76 22.64
CA ASP A 200 7.82 -19.67 24.07
C ASP A 200 7.06 -18.35 24.37
N PRO A 201 5.95 -18.37 25.12
CA PRO A 201 5.19 -17.16 25.48
C PRO A 201 6.03 -15.98 25.97
N ALA A 202 7.18 -16.22 26.63
CA ALA A 202 8.11 -15.16 26.98
C ALA A 202 8.81 -14.55 25.75
N LYS A 203 9.29 -15.38 24.82
CA LYS A 203 9.85 -14.94 23.53
C LYS A 203 8.81 -14.23 22.66
N ARG A 204 7.56 -14.71 22.65
CA ARG A 204 6.45 -14.03 21.96
C ARG A 204 6.20 -12.64 22.54
N ARG A 205 6.13 -12.51 23.87
CA ARG A 205 5.98 -11.20 24.54
C ARG A 205 7.16 -10.27 24.27
N ALA A 206 8.38 -10.77 24.31
CA ALA A 206 9.58 -9.99 23.99
C ALA A 206 9.57 -9.51 22.53
N ALA A 207 9.17 -10.38 21.58
CA ALA A 207 9.04 -10.01 20.17
C ALA A 207 7.93 -8.97 19.94
N MET A 208 6.79 -9.08 20.65
CA MET A 208 5.73 -8.08 20.60
C MET A 208 6.20 -6.73 21.16
N ALA A 209 6.85 -6.73 22.32
CA ALA A 209 7.40 -5.51 22.91
C ALA A 209 8.46 -4.85 22.00
N ALA A 210 9.34 -5.65 21.38
CA ALA A 210 10.31 -5.16 20.42
C ALA A 210 9.63 -4.51 19.19
N ALA A 211 8.59 -5.16 18.67
CA ALA A 211 7.81 -4.62 17.55
C ALA A 211 7.06 -3.33 17.92
N GLU A 212 6.52 -3.22 19.13
CA GLU A 212 5.85 -2.00 19.63
C GLU A 212 6.81 -0.81 19.76
N SER A 213 8.09 -1.06 20.05
CA SER A 213 9.13 -0.02 20.14
C SER A 213 9.90 0.21 18.83
N PHE A 214 9.57 -0.51 17.77
CA PHE A 214 10.36 -0.49 16.54
C PHE A 214 10.10 0.80 15.75
N VAL A 215 11.19 1.46 15.38
CA VAL A 215 11.18 2.59 14.46
C VAL A 215 11.85 2.12 13.17
N PRO A 216 11.10 2.01 12.06
CA PRO A 216 11.65 1.58 10.79
C PRO A 216 12.58 2.66 10.23
N THR A 217 13.60 2.21 9.51
CA THR A 217 14.58 3.05 8.82
C THR A 217 14.60 2.67 7.35
N GLY A 218 14.68 3.67 6.47
CA GLY A 218 14.80 3.43 5.03
C GLY A 218 16.10 2.68 4.68
N THR A 219 16.00 1.66 3.83
CA THR A 219 17.16 0.88 3.33
C THR A 219 17.60 1.33 1.94
N TRP A 220 16.82 2.20 1.28
CA TRP A 220 17.20 2.88 0.04
C TRP A 220 16.77 4.36 0.08
N PRO A 221 17.59 5.24 0.67
CA PRO A 221 17.20 6.63 0.95
C PRO A 221 16.73 7.42 -0.29
N ASP A 222 17.34 7.19 -1.45
CA ASP A 222 16.92 7.82 -2.71
C ASP A 222 15.49 7.43 -3.11
N TYR A 223 15.14 6.15 -2.99
CA TYR A 223 13.79 5.68 -3.27
C TYR A 223 12.80 6.21 -2.24
N ASN A 224 13.13 6.09 -0.95
CA ASN A 224 12.27 6.57 0.13
C ASN A 224 11.96 8.07 -0.01
N LYS A 225 12.95 8.88 -0.40
CA LYS A 225 12.76 10.29 -0.74
C LYS A 225 11.89 10.46 -1.99
N MET A 226 12.16 9.69 -3.05
CA MET A 226 11.42 9.75 -4.31
C MET A 226 9.92 9.55 -4.12
N ILE A 227 9.52 8.52 -3.38
CA ILE A 227 8.10 8.23 -3.11
C ILE A 227 7.49 9.16 -2.05
N GLY A 228 8.32 9.85 -1.24
CA GLY A 228 7.87 10.89 -0.32
C GLY A 228 7.40 10.39 1.05
N GLY A 229 7.49 9.09 1.31
CA GLY A 229 7.01 8.44 2.53
C GLY A 229 7.18 6.93 2.42
N PHE A 230 7.79 6.26 3.41
CA PHE A 230 7.79 4.80 3.51
C PHE A 230 7.01 4.32 4.72
N PHE A 231 6.49 3.10 4.60
CA PHE A 231 5.67 2.41 5.59
C PHE A 231 6.33 2.34 6.96
N LYS A 232 5.52 2.56 8.00
CA LYS A 232 5.91 2.34 9.39
C LYS A 232 5.04 1.30 10.07
N TRP A 233 3.73 1.44 9.92
CA TRP A 233 2.73 0.63 10.60
C TRP A 233 1.38 0.74 9.89
N HIS A 234 0.44 -0.18 10.13
CA HIS A 234 -0.87 -0.22 9.49
C HIS A 234 -2.01 -0.65 10.40
N TRP A 235 -3.21 -0.14 10.12
CA TRP A 235 -4.44 -0.75 10.59
C TRP A 235 -4.80 -1.91 9.65
N SER A 236 -4.91 -3.11 10.20
CA SER A 236 -5.25 -4.30 9.42
C SER A 236 -6.68 -4.24 8.88
N TYR A 237 -6.86 -4.82 7.69
CA TYR A 237 -8.18 -4.97 7.08
C TYR A 237 -9.16 -5.81 7.94
N PRO A 238 -10.47 -5.47 7.95
CA PRO A 238 -11.04 -4.23 7.44
C PRO A 238 -10.95 -3.10 8.48
N GLN A 239 -10.25 -2.00 8.15
CA GLN A 239 -10.29 -0.78 8.94
C GLN A 239 -11.25 0.22 8.31
N VAL A 240 -12.17 0.72 9.11
CA VAL A 240 -13.04 1.84 8.71
C VAL A 240 -12.25 3.13 8.90
N VAL A 241 -12.04 3.87 7.82
CA VAL A 241 -11.45 5.21 7.88
C VAL A 241 -12.32 6.22 7.14
N THR A 242 -12.40 7.43 7.69
CA THR A 242 -12.93 8.59 6.96
C THR A 242 -11.79 9.24 6.21
N VAL A 243 -11.90 9.31 4.89
CA VAL A 243 -10.95 9.97 3.99
C VAL A 243 -11.31 11.44 3.90
N LYS A 244 -10.37 12.30 4.29
CA LYS A 244 -10.42 13.75 4.18
C LYS A 244 -9.85 14.18 2.83
N ILE A 245 -10.43 15.22 2.23
CA ILE A 245 -9.91 15.85 1.01
C ILE A 245 -9.11 17.10 1.42
N ASP A 246 -7.79 17.02 1.36
CA ASP A 246 -6.88 18.06 1.85
C ASP A 246 -6.74 19.22 0.87
N ASP A 247 -6.48 18.93 -0.42
CA ASP A 247 -6.54 19.92 -1.48
C ASP A 247 -7.81 19.77 -2.31
N THR A 248 -8.86 20.49 -1.94
CA THR A 248 -10.14 20.52 -2.68
C THR A 248 -10.08 21.29 -4.00
N LYS A 249 -9.00 22.02 -4.28
CA LYS A 249 -8.81 22.79 -5.51
C LYS A 249 -7.98 22.04 -6.55
N SER A 250 -7.22 21.02 -6.13
CA SER A 250 -6.47 20.17 -7.03
C SER A 250 -7.39 19.57 -8.09
N PRO A 251 -7.01 19.54 -9.39
CA PRO A 251 -7.75 18.78 -10.39
C PRO A 251 -7.73 17.28 -10.08
N LEU A 252 -6.80 16.82 -9.24
CA LEU A 252 -6.65 15.43 -8.86
C LEU A 252 -7.68 14.97 -7.83
N THR A 253 -8.44 15.86 -7.20
CA THR A 253 -9.41 15.53 -6.14
C THR A 253 -10.85 15.95 -6.50
N GLN A 254 -11.08 16.44 -7.73
CA GLN A 254 -12.38 17.00 -8.12
C GLN A 254 -13.53 15.96 -8.14
N MET A 255 -13.21 14.69 -8.36
CA MET A 255 -14.16 13.56 -8.30
C MET A 255 -14.85 13.43 -6.94
N PHE A 256 -14.18 13.86 -5.87
CA PHE A 256 -14.76 13.81 -4.53
C PHE A 256 -15.72 14.97 -4.25
N HIS A 257 -15.75 16.00 -5.10
CA HIS A 257 -16.56 17.21 -4.93
C HIS A 257 -16.37 17.89 -3.57
N GLY A 258 -15.14 17.83 -3.03
CA GLY A 258 -14.79 18.35 -1.70
C GLY A 258 -15.49 17.63 -0.54
N ARG A 259 -16.07 16.45 -0.79
CA ARG A 259 -16.72 15.64 0.24
C ARG A 259 -15.79 14.54 0.70
N GLU A 260 -15.69 14.40 2.01
CA GLU A 260 -15.14 13.20 2.62
C GLU A 260 -15.97 11.96 2.27
N PHE A 261 -15.33 10.80 2.37
CA PHE A 261 -15.98 9.52 2.20
C PHE A 261 -15.41 8.49 3.17
N VAL A 262 -16.16 7.43 3.43
CA VAL A 262 -15.73 6.33 4.31
C VAL A 262 -15.36 5.15 3.46
N ILE A 263 -14.25 4.50 3.79
CA ILE A 263 -13.80 3.26 3.18
C ILE A 263 -13.66 2.16 4.22
N HIS A 264 -13.58 0.92 3.74
CA HIS A 264 -13.20 -0.26 4.51
C HIS A 264 -11.97 -0.88 3.82
N ASP A 265 -10.77 -0.56 4.30
CA ASP A 265 -9.52 -0.98 3.67
C ASP A 265 -8.44 -1.31 4.73
N GLU A 266 -7.27 -1.78 4.32
CA GLU A 266 -6.05 -1.65 5.12
C GLU A 266 -5.39 -0.30 4.83
N THR A 267 -4.99 0.44 5.87
CA THR A 267 -4.34 1.75 5.69
C THR A 267 -3.01 1.86 6.39
N TYR A 268 -2.07 2.56 5.76
CA TYR A 268 -0.69 2.69 6.23
C TYR A 268 -0.44 4.03 6.88
N THR A 269 0.51 4.00 7.82
CA THR A 269 1.11 5.17 8.44
C THR A 269 2.56 5.23 8.00
N MET A 270 3.06 6.43 7.75
CA MET A 270 4.41 6.61 7.25
C MET A 270 5.39 6.94 8.38
N ALA A 271 6.66 6.59 8.18
CA ALA A 271 7.73 6.92 9.11
C ALA A 271 7.84 8.44 9.29
N GLN A 272 7.99 8.88 10.55
CA GLN A 272 7.92 10.29 10.96
C GLN A 272 8.98 11.15 10.28
N ASP A 273 10.15 10.59 9.99
CA ASP A 273 11.30 11.25 9.39
C ASP A 273 11.34 11.17 7.86
N SER A 274 10.41 10.44 7.24
CA SER A 274 10.36 10.23 5.79
C SER A 274 9.19 10.94 5.11
N TYR A 275 8.05 11.05 5.78
CA TYR A 275 6.85 11.71 5.27
C TYR A 275 6.53 12.98 6.04
N SER A 276 6.35 14.10 5.32
CA SER A 276 5.89 15.37 5.88
C SER A 276 5.30 16.28 4.79
N LEU A 277 4.39 17.16 5.18
CA LEU A 277 3.80 18.21 4.32
C LEU A 277 4.82 19.21 3.76
N LYS A 278 6.04 19.26 4.31
CA LYS A 278 7.17 20.05 3.78
C LYS A 278 7.88 19.38 2.60
N ASN A 279 7.61 18.09 2.37
CA ASN A 279 8.22 17.29 1.32
C ASN A 279 7.23 16.89 0.22
N VAL A 280 5.94 16.79 0.55
CA VAL A 280 4.89 16.35 -0.37
C VAL A 280 3.78 17.37 -0.47
N HIS A 281 3.07 17.35 -1.60
CA HIS A 281 1.77 17.99 -1.73
C HIS A 281 0.70 16.94 -1.44
N GLU A 282 0.11 16.99 -0.25
CA GLU A 282 -0.96 16.09 0.17
C GLU A 282 -2.28 16.40 -0.55
N LEU A 283 -2.96 15.34 -1.02
CA LEU A 283 -4.24 15.41 -1.69
C LEU A 283 -5.37 14.88 -0.80
N THR A 284 -5.11 13.76 -0.10
CA THR A 284 -6.05 13.13 0.83
C THR A 284 -5.32 12.55 2.03
N SER A 285 -6.01 12.47 3.16
CA SER A 285 -5.51 11.92 4.42
C SER A 285 -6.62 11.22 5.21
N ILE A 286 -6.25 10.44 6.21
CA ILE A 286 -7.20 9.95 7.21
C ILE A 286 -7.68 11.15 8.04
N ASP A 287 -8.99 11.35 8.18
CA ASP A 287 -9.54 12.24 9.21
C ASP A 287 -9.38 11.60 10.58
N TYR A 288 -8.18 11.73 11.13
CA TYR A 288 -7.80 11.16 12.41
C TYR A 288 -8.67 11.70 13.56
N SER A 289 -9.27 12.89 13.42
CA SER A 289 -10.18 13.43 14.44
C SER A 289 -11.46 12.60 14.59
N LYS A 290 -11.92 11.97 13.49
CA LYS A 290 -13.11 11.11 13.44
C LYS A 290 -12.85 9.66 13.78
N MET A 291 -11.60 9.23 13.78
CA MET A 291 -11.23 7.88 14.18
C MET A 291 -11.51 7.65 15.67
N SER A 292 -12.09 6.49 16.00
CA SER A 292 -12.43 6.12 17.37
C SER A 292 -11.18 6.03 18.26
N GLN A 293 -11.33 6.25 19.57
CA GLN A 293 -10.18 6.09 20.47
C GLN A 293 -9.63 4.66 20.46
N GLU A 294 -10.52 3.66 20.34
CA GLU A 294 -10.14 2.25 20.22
C GLU A 294 -9.26 2.00 19.00
N ASP A 295 -9.61 2.57 17.85
CA ASP A 295 -8.81 2.44 16.62
C ASP A 295 -7.46 3.17 16.74
N LYS A 296 -7.45 4.36 17.36
CA LYS A 296 -6.21 5.10 17.64
C LYS A 296 -5.26 4.31 18.53
N ASP A 297 -5.80 3.62 19.53
CA ASP A 297 -5.03 2.84 20.49
C ASP A 297 -4.42 1.55 19.89
N LYS A 298 -4.82 1.15 18.67
CA LYS A 298 -4.18 0.06 17.92
C LYS A 298 -2.78 0.45 17.43
N GLU A 299 -2.55 1.72 17.10
CA GLU A 299 -1.22 2.19 16.69
C GLU A 299 -0.32 2.30 17.93
N PRO A 300 0.88 1.68 17.94
CA PRO A 300 1.79 1.74 19.06
C PRO A 300 2.13 3.18 19.44
N ALA A 301 1.88 3.56 20.70
CA ALA A 301 2.11 4.93 21.17
C ALA A 301 3.55 5.42 20.99
N ALA A 302 4.53 4.50 21.00
CA ALA A 302 5.94 4.83 20.83
C ALA A 302 6.32 5.23 19.40
N SER A 303 5.57 4.77 18.39
CA SER A 303 5.81 5.06 16.98
C SER A 303 4.72 5.92 16.34
N ARG A 304 3.65 6.24 17.08
CA ARG A 304 2.55 7.11 16.65
C ARG A 304 3.06 8.46 16.13
N ARG A 305 2.47 8.93 15.04
CA ARG A 305 2.84 10.22 14.45
C ARG A 305 2.48 11.38 15.39
N THR A 306 3.41 12.31 15.55
CA THR A 306 3.25 13.44 16.48
C THR A 306 2.62 14.67 15.84
N ASP A 307 2.63 14.75 14.52
CA ASP A 307 2.01 15.83 13.73
C ASP A 307 0.51 15.62 13.48
N GLY A 308 -0.01 14.42 13.77
CA GLY A 308 -1.42 14.07 13.56
C GLY A 308 -1.78 13.90 12.08
N ASP A 309 -0.77 13.80 11.22
CA ASP A 309 -0.93 13.70 9.78
C ASP A 309 -0.80 12.25 9.31
N TYR A 310 -1.74 11.79 8.47
CA TYR A 310 -1.88 10.41 8.03
C TYR A 310 -2.28 10.39 6.56
N GLY A 311 -1.38 10.87 5.71
CA GLY A 311 -1.58 10.98 4.27
C GLY A 311 -1.97 9.66 3.61
N LEU A 312 -2.96 9.75 2.74
CA LEU A 312 -3.47 8.66 1.91
C LEU A 312 -3.13 8.85 0.44
N SER A 313 -3.04 10.09 -0.04
CA SER A 313 -2.51 10.33 -1.38
C SER A 313 -1.80 11.65 -1.50
N TRP A 314 -0.76 11.69 -2.32
CA TRP A 314 0.07 12.88 -2.51
C TRP A 314 0.78 12.89 -3.86
N ILE A 315 1.25 14.08 -4.23
CA ILE A 315 2.13 14.28 -5.37
C ILE A 315 3.41 15.00 -4.95
N ARG A 316 4.48 14.78 -5.72
CA ARG A 316 5.72 15.56 -5.60
C ARG A 316 6.53 15.54 -6.88
N ARG A 317 7.61 16.33 -6.89
CA ARG A 317 8.64 16.35 -7.92
C ARG A 317 9.89 15.57 -7.48
N GLU A 318 10.44 14.77 -8.38
CA GLU A 318 11.76 14.16 -8.22
C GLU A 318 12.60 14.47 -9.46
N GLY A 319 13.61 15.34 -9.32
CA GLY A 319 14.29 15.92 -10.48
C GLY A 319 13.29 16.62 -11.39
N LYS A 320 13.20 16.20 -12.66
CA LYS A 320 12.20 16.69 -13.62
C LYS A 320 10.91 15.85 -13.62
N GLY A 321 10.92 14.69 -12.97
CA GLY A 321 9.81 13.73 -12.95
C GLY A 321 8.64 14.17 -12.08
N ARG A 322 7.54 13.44 -12.19
CA ARG A 322 6.33 13.64 -11.38
C ARG A 322 6.00 12.32 -10.70
N VAL A 323 5.75 12.40 -9.40
CA VAL A 323 5.43 11.24 -8.56
C VAL A 323 4.02 11.41 -8.01
N PHE A 324 3.19 10.38 -8.15
CA PHE A 324 1.88 10.25 -7.51
C PHE A 324 1.87 8.97 -6.65
N ILE A 325 1.41 9.07 -5.42
CA ILE A 325 1.23 7.91 -4.54
C ILE A 325 -0.19 7.90 -4.02
N GLU A 326 -0.80 6.72 -4.05
CA GLU A 326 -2.09 6.39 -3.46
C GLU A 326 -1.87 5.23 -2.47
N VAL A 327 -2.26 5.39 -1.20
CA VAL A 327 -2.01 4.42 -0.12
C VAL A 327 -3.15 3.41 0.00
N LEU A 328 -4.33 3.73 -0.49
CA LEU A 328 -5.45 2.79 -0.53
C LEU A 328 -5.30 1.81 -1.70
N GLY A 329 -5.99 0.68 -1.61
CA GLY A 329 -5.97 -0.38 -2.65
C GLY A 329 -5.55 -1.75 -2.14
N HIS A 330 -5.63 -2.00 -0.83
CA HIS A 330 -5.40 -3.35 -0.29
C HIS A 330 -6.51 -4.30 -0.72
N ASP A 331 -7.76 -3.89 -0.48
CA ASP A 331 -8.94 -4.69 -0.78
C ASP A 331 -9.45 -4.45 -2.20
N GLU A 332 -9.88 -5.53 -2.85
CA GLU A 332 -10.41 -5.52 -4.21
C GLU A 332 -11.64 -4.58 -4.35
N HIS A 333 -12.42 -4.36 -3.28
CA HIS A 333 -13.56 -3.44 -3.29
C HIS A 333 -13.18 -1.99 -3.60
N MET A 334 -11.93 -1.58 -3.31
CA MET A 334 -11.46 -0.24 -3.69
C MET A 334 -11.58 -0.02 -5.19
N TYR A 335 -11.34 -1.06 -5.99
CA TYR A 335 -11.41 -1.01 -7.45
C TYR A 335 -12.85 -1.05 -8.00
N GLU A 336 -13.85 -1.21 -7.14
CA GLU A 336 -15.27 -1.08 -7.49
C GLU A 336 -15.80 0.34 -7.27
N MET A 337 -15.02 1.23 -6.65
CA MET A 337 -15.43 2.57 -6.30
C MET A 337 -15.11 3.57 -7.43
N PRO A 338 -16.11 4.16 -8.13
CA PRO A 338 -15.86 5.04 -9.27
C PRO A 338 -14.98 6.24 -8.92
N VAL A 339 -15.22 6.86 -7.75
CA VAL A 339 -14.43 8.02 -7.29
C VAL A 339 -12.96 7.68 -7.01
N TYR A 340 -12.66 6.45 -6.61
CA TYR A 340 -11.28 6.00 -6.40
C TYR A 340 -10.59 5.76 -7.75
N LEU A 341 -11.26 5.11 -8.70
CA LEU A 341 -10.73 4.90 -10.05
C LEU A 341 -10.51 6.21 -10.81
N GLU A 342 -11.43 7.16 -10.65
CA GLU A 342 -11.30 8.53 -11.15
C GLU A 342 -10.06 9.24 -10.56
N HIS A 343 -9.80 9.06 -9.26
CA HIS A 343 -8.62 9.60 -8.58
C HIS A 343 -7.33 8.98 -9.09
N LEU A 344 -7.26 7.65 -9.21
CA LEU A 344 -6.12 6.93 -9.79
C LEU A 344 -5.84 7.38 -11.23
N LEU A 345 -6.88 7.55 -12.05
CA LEU A 345 -6.76 8.09 -13.40
C LEU A 345 -6.15 9.49 -13.38
N ALA A 346 -6.72 10.42 -12.61
CA ALA A 346 -6.24 11.79 -12.53
C ALA A 346 -4.78 11.86 -12.06
N GLY A 347 -4.43 11.14 -10.98
CA GLY A 347 -3.08 11.06 -10.45
C GLY A 347 -2.07 10.47 -11.44
N THR A 348 -2.46 9.42 -12.17
CA THR A 348 -1.62 8.83 -13.23
C THR A 348 -1.43 9.81 -14.41
N GLN A 349 -2.47 10.55 -14.81
CA GLN A 349 -2.35 11.59 -15.84
C GLN A 349 -1.46 12.76 -15.39
N TYR A 350 -1.49 13.09 -14.10
CA TYR A 350 -0.53 14.03 -13.53
C TYR A 350 0.90 13.50 -13.62
N ALA A 351 1.13 12.24 -13.21
CA ALA A 351 2.47 11.65 -13.26
C ALA A 351 3.02 11.54 -14.70
N LEU A 352 2.16 11.32 -15.69
CA LEU A 352 2.49 11.40 -17.12
C LEU A 352 2.77 12.84 -17.60
N GLY A 353 2.34 13.85 -16.85
CA GLY A 353 2.45 15.26 -17.18
C GLY A 353 1.37 15.78 -18.12
N ASP A 354 0.28 15.03 -18.32
CA ASP A 354 -0.85 15.42 -19.16
C ASP A 354 -1.85 16.30 -18.41
N LEU A 355 -2.09 16.02 -17.12
CA LEU A 355 -2.94 16.82 -16.24
C LEU A 355 -2.08 17.71 -15.32
N PRO A 356 -2.05 19.04 -15.51
CA PRO A 356 -1.31 19.93 -14.62
C PRO A 356 -1.97 20.00 -13.24
N ALA A 357 -1.18 19.98 -12.18
CA ALA A 357 -1.59 20.25 -10.80
C ALA A 357 -0.49 21.08 -10.11
N ASP A 358 -0.85 21.84 -9.07
CA ASP A 358 0.14 22.46 -8.19
C ASP A 358 0.84 21.35 -7.40
N ASP A 359 2.16 21.24 -7.56
CA ASP A 359 2.97 20.19 -6.97
C ASP A 359 3.97 20.72 -5.94
N ALA A 360 3.80 21.98 -5.51
CA ALA A 360 4.53 22.56 -4.39
C ALA A 360 4.12 21.87 -3.07
N PRO A 361 5.06 21.63 -2.14
CA PRO A 361 4.73 21.06 -0.84
C PRO A 361 3.60 21.81 -0.12
N THR A 362 2.75 21.07 0.59
CA THR A 362 1.57 21.62 1.28
C THR A 362 1.96 22.64 2.35
N GLU A 363 3.06 22.42 3.05
CA GLU A 363 3.64 23.37 4.01
C GLU A 363 4.92 23.99 3.44
N GLN A 364 4.94 25.31 3.29
CA GLN A 364 6.07 26.09 2.72
C GLN A 364 6.94 26.75 3.79
#